data_AF-A0A368G9P1-F1
#
_entry.id   AF-A0A368G9P1-F1
#
_cell.length_a   1.000
_cell.length_b   1.000
_cell.length_c   1.000
_cell.angle_alpha   90.00
_cell.angle_beta   90.00
_cell.angle_gamma   90.00
#
_symmetry.space_group_name_H-M   'P 1'
#
loop_
_entity.id
_entity.type
_entity.pdbx_description
1 polymer ?
#
loop_
_entity_poly.entity_id
_entity_poly.type
_entity_poly.pdbx_seq_one_letter_code
_entity_poly.pdbx_strand_id
1 'polypeptide(L)'
;MQWPLVLLFATAIVAENTSPEEYAYCAMAQHYRKKIEAFHKERRGEDDTMQYDCLLEVRARRKQENDSYELPSDYGVMKIKLARDNGKSTDQNLIDAFNSIKGKNLRQMKNKKVTRYGCWGLFYPAIYKQLSVLCLYDYKVE
;
A
#
# COMPACT_ATOMS: atom_id res chain seq x y z
N MET A 1 39.53 -52.07 -27.42
CA MET A 1 38.33 -51.24 -27.70
C MET A 1 37.32 -51.49 -26.61
N GLN A 2 37.23 -50.57 -25.65
CA GLN A 2 36.28 -50.61 -24.55
C GLN A 2 36.00 -49.17 -24.12
N TRP A 3 34.81 -48.69 -24.42
CA TRP A 3 34.14 -47.57 -23.76
C TRP A 3 32.92 -48.19 -23.09
N PRO A 4 32.54 -47.80 -21.86
CA PRO A 4 31.46 -46.81 -21.82
C PRO A 4 31.34 -45.91 -20.57
N LEU A 5 30.51 -44.89 -20.79
CA LEU A 5 29.59 -44.19 -19.89
C LEU A 5 30.17 -43.36 -18.74
N VAL A 6 30.49 -42.10 -19.07
CA VAL A 6 30.39 -40.98 -18.12
C VAL A 6 28.91 -40.64 -17.99
N LEU A 7 28.30 -41.05 -16.87
CA LEU A 7 26.99 -40.56 -16.43
C LEU A 7 27.13 -39.10 -16.01
N LEU A 8 26.79 -38.17 -16.90
CA LEU A 8 26.54 -36.78 -16.55
C LEU A 8 25.24 -36.72 -15.75
N PHE A 9 25.37 -36.69 -14.42
CA PHE A 9 24.28 -36.23 -13.56
C PHE A 9 24.12 -34.73 -13.78
N ALA A 10 23.18 -34.35 -14.65
CA ALA A 10 22.63 -33.00 -14.66
C ALA A 10 21.84 -32.81 -13.36
N THR A 11 22.48 -32.26 -12.33
CA THR A 11 21.76 -31.73 -11.19
C THR A 11 20.97 -30.52 -11.68
N ALA A 12 19.67 -30.72 -11.91
CA ALA A 12 18.74 -29.61 -12.05
C ALA A 12 18.85 -28.78 -10.77
N ILE A 13 19.44 -27.60 -10.88
CA ILE A 13 19.39 -26.59 -9.82
C ILE A 13 17.91 -26.23 -9.72
N VAL A 14 17.22 -26.77 -8.72
CA VAL A 14 15.92 -26.26 -8.33
C VAL A 14 16.19 -24.84 -7.88
N ALA A 15 15.91 -23.87 -8.74
CA ALA A 15 15.80 -22.50 -8.31
C ALA A 15 14.70 -22.50 -7.24
N GLU A 16 15.11 -22.43 -5.98
CA GLU A 16 14.19 -22.18 -4.88
C GLU A 16 13.44 -20.90 -5.26
N ASN A 17 12.14 -21.05 -5.52
CA ASN A 17 11.22 -19.94 -5.68
C ASN A 17 11.18 -19.18 -4.35
N THR A 18 12.14 -18.29 -4.13
CA THR A 18 12.01 -17.22 -3.14
C THR A 18 10.79 -16.43 -3.57
N SER A 19 9.74 -16.52 -2.77
CA SER A 19 8.50 -15.78 -3.03
C SER A 19 8.86 -14.29 -3.18
N PRO A 20 8.26 -13.54 -4.14
CA PRO A 20 8.54 -12.12 -4.32
C PRO A 20 8.20 -11.22 -3.12
N GLU A 21 7.80 -11.78 -1.97
CA GLU A 21 7.38 -11.04 -0.78
C GLU A 21 8.55 -10.61 0.13
N GLU A 22 9.77 -11.09 -0.09
CA GLU A 22 10.86 -10.96 0.90
C GLU A 22 11.56 -9.59 0.92
N TYR A 23 11.35 -8.73 -0.08
CA TYR A 23 11.83 -7.34 -0.06
C TYR A 23 10.75 -6.38 -0.57
N ALA A 24 9.74 -6.11 0.25
CA ALA A 24 8.78 -5.05 -0.05
C ALA A 24 9.42 -3.68 0.12
N TYR A 25 9.97 -3.13 -0.96
CA TYR A 25 10.37 -1.74 -1.01
C TYR A 25 9.13 -0.87 -1.25
N CYS A 26 8.93 0.14 -0.40
CA CYS A 26 7.91 1.16 -0.63
C CYS A 26 8.23 1.95 -1.90
N ALA A 27 7.35 1.90 -2.89
CA ALA A 27 7.52 2.53 -4.19
C ALA A 27 6.83 3.91 -4.29
N MET A 28 5.93 4.24 -3.37
CA MET A 28 5.22 5.52 -3.38
C MET A 28 6.22 6.66 -3.16
N ALA A 29 6.08 7.73 -3.95
CA ALA A 29 6.96 8.88 -3.84
C ALA A 29 7.02 9.40 -2.39
N GLN A 30 8.23 9.56 -1.87
CA GLN A 30 8.48 9.77 -0.44
C GLN A 30 7.73 10.98 0.13
N HIS A 31 7.54 12.05 -0.66
CA HIS A 31 6.83 13.25 -0.21
C HIS A 31 5.34 12.99 0.06
N TYR A 32 4.66 12.19 -0.78
CA TYR A 32 3.28 11.79 -0.52
C TYR A 32 3.18 10.86 0.68
N ARG A 33 4.11 9.90 0.79
CA ARG A 33 4.17 8.99 1.96
C ARG A 33 4.30 9.76 3.26
N LYS A 34 5.27 10.68 3.37
CA LYS A 34 5.48 11.51 4.56
C LYS A 34 4.26 12.35 4.92
N LYS A 35 3.52 12.87 3.94
CA LYS A 35 2.28 13.62 4.19
C LYS A 35 1.17 12.73 4.74
N ILE A 36 0.99 11.55 4.15
CA ILE A 36 0.02 10.56 4.63
C ILE A 36 0.38 10.10 6.04
N GLU A 37 1.66 9.86 6.33
CA GLU A 37 2.15 9.53 7.67
C GLU A 37 1.84 10.63 8.68
N ALA A 38 2.07 11.90 8.31
CA ALA A 38 1.75 13.04 9.14
C ALA A 38 0.24 13.09 9.49
N PHE A 39 -0.66 12.86 8.53
CA PHE A 39 -2.10 12.82 8.81
C PHE A 39 -2.49 11.72 9.79
N HIS A 40 -1.89 10.54 9.67
CA HIS A 40 -2.16 9.45 10.61
C HIS A 40 -1.67 9.79 12.02
N LYS A 41 -0.45 10.35 12.14
CA LYS A 41 0.12 10.78 13.41
C LYS A 41 -0.74 11.87 14.08
N GLU A 42 -1.11 12.91 13.34
CA GLU A 42 -1.95 14.00 13.84
C GLU A 42 -3.29 13.49 14.38
N ARG A 43 -3.94 12.54 13.68
CA ARG A 43 -5.24 12.01 14.09
C ARG A 43 -5.18 11.05 15.28
N ARG A 44 -4.02 10.40 15.51
CA ARG A 44 -3.84 9.39 16.56
C ARG A 44 -3.13 9.90 17.82
N GLY A 45 -2.48 11.06 17.73
CA GLY A 45 -1.66 11.65 18.79
C GLY A 45 -0.19 11.27 18.68
N GLU A 46 0.68 12.04 19.35
CA GLU A 46 2.14 11.90 19.22
C GLU A 46 2.69 10.57 19.77
N ASP A 47 2.02 10.00 20.77
CA ASP A 47 2.41 8.74 21.43
C ASP A 47 2.01 7.48 20.65
N ASP A 48 1.49 7.63 19.43
CA ASP A 48 0.99 6.51 18.67
C ASP A 48 2.12 5.68 18.02
N THR A 49 2.00 4.36 18.09
CA THR A 49 3.00 3.40 17.62
C THR A 49 2.69 2.82 16.24
N MET A 50 1.65 3.30 15.55
CA MET A 50 1.26 2.74 14.26
C MET A 50 2.33 3.00 13.19
N GLN A 51 2.82 1.93 12.57
CA GLN A 51 3.93 1.98 11.63
C GLN A 51 3.47 1.91 10.18
N TYR A 52 4.22 2.56 9.29
CA TYR A 52 4.04 2.42 7.86
C TYR A 52 4.64 1.08 7.40
N ASP A 53 3.87 0.26 6.70
CA ASP A 53 4.22 -1.09 6.25
C ASP A 53 4.25 -1.15 4.72
N CYS A 54 5.44 -1.39 4.15
CA CYS A 54 5.63 -1.45 2.70
C CYS A 54 4.91 -2.66 2.06
N LEU A 55 4.68 -3.77 2.77
CA LEU A 55 3.89 -4.89 2.26
C LEU A 55 2.43 -4.48 2.09
N LEU A 56 1.88 -3.72 3.04
CA LEU A 56 0.53 -3.17 2.93
C LEU A 56 0.42 -2.14 1.80
N GLU A 57 1.46 -1.34 1.56
CA GLU A 57 1.52 -0.45 0.38
C GLU A 57 1.51 -1.25 -0.93
N VAL A 58 2.33 -2.30 -1.05
CA VAL A 58 2.37 -3.15 -2.25
C VAL A 58 1.01 -3.81 -2.50
N ARG A 59 0.33 -4.27 -1.44
CA ARG A 59 -1.04 -4.83 -1.54
C ARG A 59 -2.05 -3.77 -1.94
N ALA A 60 -1.93 -2.54 -1.42
CA ALA A 60 -2.77 -1.41 -1.83
C ALA A 60 -2.59 -1.12 -3.32
N ARG A 61 -1.34 -1.09 -3.80
CA ARG A 61 -1.02 -0.92 -5.22
C ARG A 61 -1.63 -2.02 -6.07
N ARG A 62 -1.40 -3.29 -5.72
CA ARG A 62 -1.98 -4.44 -6.45
C ARG A 62 -3.50 -4.35 -6.52
N LYS A 63 -4.17 -3.99 -5.42
CA LYS A 63 -5.63 -3.79 -5.41
C LYS A 63 -6.09 -2.64 -6.31
N GLN A 64 -5.35 -1.55 -6.34
CA GLN A 64 -5.71 -0.36 -7.12
C GLN A 64 -5.41 -0.52 -8.61
N GLU A 65 -4.43 -1.35 -8.98
CA GLU A 65 -4.07 -1.70 -10.36
C GLU A 65 -4.89 -2.88 -10.91
N ASN A 66 -5.37 -3.77 -10.04
CA ASN A 66 -6.21 -4.92 -10.38
C ASN A 66 -7.37 -5.05 -9.39
N ASP A 67 -8.56 -4.64 -9.83
CA ASP A 67 -9.77 -4.69 -9.00
C ASP A 67 -10.15 -6.13 -8.57
N SER A 68 -9.72 -7.15 -9.31
CA SER A 68 -9.93 -8.57 -8.96
C SER A 68 -8.92 -9.11 -7.94
N TYR A 69 -7.90 -8.34 -7.57
CA TYR A 69 -6.98 -8.74 -6.50
C TYR A 69 -7.75 -8.81 -5.17
N GLU A 70 -7.75 -9.98 -4.54
CA GLU A 70 -8.41 -10.20 -3.27
C GLU A 70 -7.54 -9.71 -2.11
N LEU A 71 -8.18 -9.02 -1.17
CA LEU A 71 -7.55 -8.62 0.08
C LEU A 71 -8.10 -9.49 1.20
N PRO A 72 -7.27 -9.84 2.19
CA PRO A 72 -7.75 -10.47 3.41
C PRO A 72 -8.94 -9.68 4.03
N SER A 73 -9.96 -10.41 4.48
CA SER A 73 -11.24 -9.82 4.91
C SER A 73 -11.15 -9.05 6.24
N ASP A 74 -10.09 -9.32 7.00
CA ASP A 74 -9.68 -8.69 8.25
C ASP A 74 -8.91 -7.37 8.04
N TYR A 75 -8.56 -7.02 6.80
CA TYR A 75 -7.93 -5.74 6.52
C TYR A 75 -8.93 -4.58 6.56
N GLY A 76 -8.52 -3.51 7.23
CA GLY A 76 -9.19 -2.23 7.07
C GLY A 76 -8.86 -1.65 5.69
N VAL A 77 -9.87 -1.14 4.98
CA VAL A 77 -9.69 -0.58 3.65
C VAL A 77 -10.30 0.82 3.61
N MET A 78 -9.50 1.81 3.19
CA MET A 78 -9.95 3.17 3.03
C MET A 78 -9.54 3.71 1.67
N LYS A 79 -10.52 4.02 0.81
CA LYS A 79 -10.31 4.69 -0.48
C LYS A 79 -10.69 6.16 -0.36
N ILE A 80 -9.71 7.04 -0.54
CA ILE A 80 -9.85 8.48 -0.52
C ILE A 80 -9.81 8.98 -1.96
N LYS A 81 -10.87 9.65 -2.43
CA LYS A 81 -10.87 10.28 -3.75
C LYS A 81 -10.22 11.66 -3.64
N LEU A 82 -9.36 12.00 -4.59
CA LEU A 82 -8.80 13.34 -4.72
C LEU A 82 -9.55 14.08 -5.82
N ALA A 83 -9.80 15.37 -5.61
CA ALA A 83 -10.38 16.21 -6.65
C ALA A 83 -9.44 16.29 -7.85
N ARG A 84 -10.04 16.33 -9.03
CA ARG A 84 -9.36 16.53 -10.31
C ARG A 84 -9.85 17.85 -10.90
N ASP A 85 -8.96 18.61 -11.54
CA ASP A 85 -9.29 19.79 -12.34
C ASP A 85 -10.05 20.91 -11.59
N ASN A 86 -9.74 21.10 -10.30
CA ASN A 86 -10.32 22.16 -9.46
C ASN A 86 -9.38 23.37 -9.26
N GLY A 87 -8.35 23.51 -10.09
CA GLY A 87 -7.35 24.57 -10.01
C GLY A 87 -6.32 24.44 -8.87
N LYS A 88 -6.42 23.40 -8.04
CA LYS A 88 -5.47 23.11 -6.95
C LYS A 88 -4.43 22.08 -7.37
N SER A 89 -3.25 22.13 -6.73
CA SER A 89 -2.22 21.10 -6.90
C SER A 89 -2.69 19.76 -6.32
N THR A 90 -2.11 18.65 -6.81
CA THR A 90 -2.36 17.32 -6.23
C THR A 90 -2.06 17.28 -4.74
N ASP A 91 -1.02 17.98 -4.32
CA ASP A 91 -0.65 18.13 -2.92
C ASP A 91 -1.74 18.80 -2.08
N GLN A 92 -2.32 19.90 -2.56
CA GLN A 92 -3.41 20.58 -1.86
C GLN A 92 -4.66 19.70 -1.83
N ASN A 93 -4.97 19.02 -2.94
CA ASN A 93 -6.10 18.09 -3.02
C ASN A 93 -5.94 16.89 -2.07
N LEU A 94 -4.71 16.41 -1.86
CA LEU A 94 -4.40 15.39 -0.86
C LEU A 94 -4.71 15.90 0.55
N ILE A 95 -4.26 17.11 0.88
CA ILE A 95 -4.51 17.73 2.19
C ILE A 95 -6.01 17.90 2.44
N ASP A 96 -6.72 18.50 1.48
CA ASP A 96 -8.16 18.75 1.58
C ASP A 96 -8.93 17.43 1.75
N ALA A 97 -8.54 16.38 1.02
CA ALA A 97 -9.18 15.07 1.09
C ALA A 97 -8.97 14.39 2.45
N PHE A 98 -7.75 14.40 3.00
CA PHE A 98 -7.48 13.84 4.33
C PHE A 98 -8.18 14.62 5.45
N ASN A 99 -8.22 15.96 5.34
CA ASN A 99 -8.94 16.80 6.29
C ASN A 99 -10.45 16.53 6.28
N SER A 100 -11.00 16.16 5.13
CA SER A 100 -12.41 15.84 4.96
C SER A 100 -12.82 14.44 5.44
N ILE A 101 -11.86 13.60 5.90
CA ILE A 101 -12.17 12.25 6.38
C ILE A 101 -13.02 12.28 7.65
N LYS A 102 -14.18 11.60 7.60
CA LYS A 102 -15.18 11.50 8.67
C LYS A 102 -15.70 10.06 8.80
N GLY A 103 -16.50 9.81 9.84
CA GLY A 103 -17.25 8.56 10.01
C GLY A 103 -16.36 7.32 10.13
N LYS A 104 -16.74 6.23 9.46
CA LYS A 104 -16.03 4.94 9.50
C LYS A 104 -14.54 5.07 9.15
N ASN A 105 -14.21 5.86 8.12
CA ASN A 105 -12.84 6.05 7.68
C ASN A 105 -11.99 6.75 8.77
N LEU A 106 -12.58 7.74 9.45
CA LEU A 106 -11.91 8.38 10.57
C LEU A 106 -11.73 7.41 11.75
N ARG A 107 -12.74 6.58 12.05
CA ARG A 107 -12.63 5.53 13.08
C ARG A 107 -11.52 4.53 12.76
N GLN A 108 -11.44 4.07 11.51
CA GLN A 108 -10.41 3.17 11.02
C GLN A 108 -9.01 3.75 11.27
N MET A 109 -8.79 5.01 10.88
CA MET A 109 -7.52 5.69 11.05
C MET A 109 -7.12 5.86 12.53
N LYS A 110 -8.08 6.17 13.40
CA LYS A 110 -7.83 6.48 14.82
C LYS A 110 -7.74 5.25 15.73
N ASN A 111 -8.14 4.08 15.26
CA ASN A 111 -8.32 2.92 16.13
C ASN A 111 -6.98 2.33 16.61
N LYS A 112 -6.79 2.27 17.93
CA LYS A 112 -5.55 1.80 18.57
C LYS A 112 -5.23 0.32 18.32
N LYS A 113 -6.19 -0.49 17.86
CA LYS A 113 -5.96 -1.89 17.44
C LYS A 113 -5.25 -1.99 16.08
N VAL A 114 -5.29 -0.93 15.27
CA VAL A 114 -4.52 -0.84 14.04
C VAL A 114 -3.08 -0.51 14.42
N THR A 115 -2.14 -1.39 14.08
CA THR A 115 -0.72 -1.23 14.40
C THR A 115 0.12 -0.94 13.16
N ARG A 116 -0.39 -1.27 11.97
CA ARG A 116 0.30 -1.08 10.69
C ARG A 116 -0.65 -0.64 9.60
N TYR A 117 -0.13 0.17 8.69
CA TYR A 117 -0.86 0.61 7.51
C TYR A 117 0.09 0.86 6.34
N GLY A 118 -0.43 0.77 5.13
CA GLY A 118 0.32 1.13 3.92
C GLY A 118 -0.63 1.68 2.87
N CYS A 119 -0.20 2.68 2.10
CA CYS A 119 -1.06 3.37 1.16
C CYS A 119 -0.43 3.44 -0.22
N TRP A 120 -1.25 3.31 -1.26
CA TRP A 120 -0.88 3.60 -2.64
C TRP A 120 -1.73 4.74 -3.19
N GLY A 121 -1.15 5.57 -4.04
CA GLY A 121 -1.85 6.73 -4.60
C GLY A 121 -1.69 6.86 -6.10
N LEU A 122 -2.81 7.10 -6.76
CA LEU A 122 -2.92 7.53 -8.15
C LEU A 122 -2.91 9.07 -8.14
N PHE A 123 -1.72 9.67 -8.23
CA PHE A 123 -1.53 11.12 -8.03
C PHE A 123 -1.42 11.93 -9.34
N TYR A 124 -1.13 11.27 -10.46
CA TYR A 124 -0.76 11.92 -11.71
C TYR A 124 -1.96 12.02 -12.67
N PRO A 125 -2.57 13.22 -12.85
CA PRO A 125 -3.77 13.39 -13.68
C PRO A 125 -3.51 13.14 -15.18
N ALA A 126 -2.26 13.27 -15.61
CA ALA A 126 -1.83 12.93 -16.97
C ALA A 126 -1.93 11.43 -17.27
N ILE A 127 -1.86 10.57 -16.24
CA ILE A 127 -1.85 9.11 -16.37
C ILE A 127 -3.22 8.54 -15.95
N TYR A 128 -3.78 9.04 -14.86
CA TYR A 128 -4.96 8.45 -14.23
C TYR A 128 -6.22 9.26 -14.47
N LYS A 129 -7.28 8.57 -14.90
CA LYS A 129 -8.62 9.16 -15.04
C LYS A 129 -9.17 9.67 -13.71
N GLN A 130 -8.91 8.93 -12.64
CA GLN A 130 -9.32 9.26 -11.28
C GLN A 130 -8.10 9.33 -10.35
N LEU A 131 -8.00 10.43 -9.60
CA LEU A 131 -7.00 10.57 -8.55
C LEU A 131 -7.55 9.99 -7.24
N SER A 132 -6.75 9.17 -6.56
CA SER A 132 -7.16 8.57 -5.29
C SER A 132 -6.01 7.98 -4.51
N VAL A 133 -6.19 7.85 -3.20
CA VAL A 133 -5.31 7.08 -2.30
C VAL A 133 -6.09 5.89 -1.76
N LEU A 134 -5.52 4.70 -1.83
CA LEU A 134 -6.01 3.50 -1.16
C LEU A 134 -5.08 3.18 0.00
N CYS A 135 -5.59 3.19 1.23
CA CYS A 135 -4.87 2.76 2.41
C CYS A 135 -5.41 1.42 2.90
N LEU A 136 -4.50 0.52 3.23
CA LEU A 136 -4.77 -0.75 3.88
C LEU A 136 -4.26 -0.69 5.32
N TYR A 137 -5.00 -1.36 6.20
CA TYR A 137 -4.72 -1.45 7.63
C TYR A 137 -4.71 -2.92 8.02
N ASP A 138 -3.81 -3.29 8.93
CA ASP A 138 -3.69 -4.64 9.47
C ASP A 138 -4.89 -5.10 10.30
N TYR A 139 -5.80 -4.18 10.65
CA TYR A 139 -7.01 -4.47 11.40
C TYR A 139 -8.21 -3.70 10.84
N LYS A 140 -9.32 -4.39 10.59
CA LYS A 140 -10.59 -3.81 10.16
C LYS A 140 -11.42 -3.36 11.35
N VAL A 141 -11.81 -2.09 11.32
CA VAL A 141 -12.73 -1.51 12.32
C VAL A 141 -14.17 -1.69 11.85
N GLU A 142 -15.00 -2.24 12.73
CA GLU A 142 -16.45 -2.39 12.56
C GLU A 142 -17.20 -1.04 12.61
#